data_AF-A0A645IMQ5-F1
#
_entry.id   AF-A0A645IMQ5-F1
#
_cell.length_a   1.000
_cell.length_b   1.000
_cell.length_c   1.000
_cell.angle_alpha   90.00
_cell.angle_beta   90.00
_cell.angle_gamma   90.00
#
_symmetry.space_group_name_H-M   'P 1'
#
loop_
_entity.id
_entity.type
_entity.pdbx_description
1 polymer ?
#
loop_
_entity_poly.entity_id
_entity_poly.type
_entity_poly.pdbx_seq_one_letter_code
_entity_poly.pdbx_strand_id
1 'polypeptide(L)'
;MKAIALELAPMGTRANCINPGMIETNLFQNSPIGVDNLDQDKMRYPLKRYGKPEEVANVAVFLLSDATLWITGSSMLIDGGYTLQ
;
A
#
# COMPACT_ATOMS: atom_id res chain seq x y z
N MET A 1 -7.89 -2.01 11.82
CA MET A 1 -6.81 -1.10 12.26
C MET A 1 -7.14 -0.31 13.53
N LYS A 2 -8.27 0.39 13.61
CA LYS A 2 -8.63 1.28 14.74
C LYS A 2 -8.58 0.62 16.13
N ALA A 3 -9.14 -0.58 16.28
CA ALA A 3 -9.15 -1.29 17.56
C ALA A 3 -7.74 -1.60 18.08
N ILE A 4 -6.89 -2.20 17.23
CA ILE A 4 -5.49 -2.54 17.57
C ILE A 4 -4.69 -1.28 17.91
N ALA A 5 -4.86 -0.20 17.14
CA ALA A 5 -4.18 1.06 17.43
C ALA A 5 -4.58 1.65 18.80
N LEU A 6 -5.86 1.55 19.17
CA LEU A 6 -6.36 2.01 20.47
C LEU A 6 -5.82 1.14 21.62
N GLU A 7 -5.77 -0.17 21.43
CA GLU A 7 -5.28 -1.13 22.43
C GLU A 7 -3.77 -0.99 22.68
N LEU A 8 -2.98 -0.72 21.64
CA LEU A 8 -1.52 -0.61 21.72
C LEU A 8 -1.00 0.78 22.11
N ALA A 9 -1.82 1.83 21.95
CA ALA A 9 -1.39 3.21 22.24
C ALA A 9 -0.92 3.43 23.70
N PRO A 10 -1.57 2.89 24.75
CA PRO A 10 -1.07 3.01 26.12
C PRO A 10 0.30 2.36 26.35
N MET A 11 0.70 1.40 25.50
CA MET A 11 2.01 0.75 25.53
C MET A 11 3.07 1.51 24.71
N GLY A 12 2.76 2.71 24.22
CA GLY A 12 3.65 3.49 23.37
C GLY A 12 3.85 2.91 21.96
N THR A 13 2.99 1.98 21.53
CA THR A 13 3.11 1.30 20.23
C THR A 13 2.10 1.87 19.23
N ARG A 14 2.60 2.24 18.04
CA ARG A 14 1.77 2.72 16.91
C ARG A 14 1.41 1.55 16.00
N ALA A 15 0.21 1.58 15.43
CA ALA A 15 -0.24 0.55 14.50
C ALA A 15 -0.97 1.18 13.32
N ASN A 16 -0.49 0.93 12.09
CA ASN A 16 -1.00 1.51 10.86
C ASN A 16 -1.14 0.43 9.77
N CYS A 17 -1.95 0.71 8.76
CA CYS A 17 -2.15 -0.17 7.61
C CYS A 17 -1.62 0.48 6.34
N ILE A 18 -0.98 -0.30 5.47
CA ILE A 18 -0.58 0.10 4.12
C ILE A 18 -1.51 -0.62 3.15
N ASN A 19 -2.21 0.13 2.31
CA ASN A 19 -3.19 -0.36 1.35
C ASN A 19 -2.65 -0.11 -0.06
N PRO A 20 -1.88 -1.05 -0.64
CA PRO A 20 -1.39 -0.88 -1.99
C PRO A 20 -2.46 -1.20 -3.04
N GLY A 21 -2.32 -0.55 -4.19
CA GLY A 21 -2.90 -1.03 -5.45
C GLY A 21 -2.16 -2.26 -5.98
N MET A 22 -2.22 -2.51 -7.29
CA MET A 22 -1.48 -3.61 -7.90
C MET A 22 0.04 -3.37 -7.80
N ILE A 23 0.79 -4.38 -7.33
CA ILE A 23 2.24 -4.35 -7.13
C ILE A 23 2.93 -5.45 -7.93
N GLU A 24 3.98 -5.08 -8.68
CA GLU A 24 4.90 -5.95 -9.45
C GLU A 24 5.55 -7.02 -8.58
N THR A 25 4.86 -8.15 -8.46
CA THR A 25 5.33 -9.34 -7.73
C THR A 25 5.20 -10.57 -8.60
N ASN A 26 5.91 -11.64 -8.23
CA ASN A 26 5.83 -12.93 -8.93
C ASN A 26 4.43 -13.58 -8.87
N LEU A 27 3.50 -13.04 -8.08
CA LEU A 27 2.11 -13.50 -8.01
C LEU A 27 1.37 -13.35 -9.35
N PHE A 28 1.83 -12.46 -10.24
CA PHE A 28 1.20 -12.27 -11.55
C PHE A 28 1.33 -13.45 -12.51
N GLN A 29 2.24 -14.39 -12.24
CA GLN A 29 2.36 -15.62 -13.04
C GLN A 29 1.10 -16.50 -12.98
N ASN A 30 0.27 -16.34 -11.94
CA ASN A 30 -1.00 -17.03 -11.76
C ASN A 30 -2.20 -16.06 -11.75
N SER A 31 -2.04 -14.86 -12.31
CA SER A 31 -3.09 -13.85 -12.31
C SER A 31 -4.33 -14.33 -13.09
N PRO A 32 -5.55 -14.19 -12.53
CA PRO A 32 -6.79 -14.45 -13.27
C PRO A 32 -7.00 -13.45 -14.42
N ILE A 33 -6.33 -12.29 -14.35
CA ILE A 33 -6.18 -11.38 -15.49
C ILE A 33 -5.09 -12.01 -16.36
N GLY A 34 -5.49 -12.69 -17.42
CA GLY A 34 -4.57 -13.30 -18.39
C GLY A 34 -3.48 -12.31 -18.80
N VAL A 35 -2.27 -12.83 -19.01
CA VAL A 35 -1.03 -12.05 -19.16
C VAL A 35 -1.14 -10.96 -20.24
N ASP A 36 -1.92 -11.21 -21.29
CA ASP A 36 -2.16 -10.28 -22.40
C ASP A 36 -2.90 -8.98 -22.03
N ASN A 37 -3.58 -8.94 -20.87
CA ASN A 37 -4.39 -7.79 -20.45
C ASN A 37 -3.71 -6.92 -19.37
N LEU A 38 -2.54 -7.31 -18.87
CA LEU A 38 -1.87 -6.58 -17.79
C LEU A 38 -1.43 -5.17 -18.21
N ASP A 39 -0.94 -5.01 -19.44
CA ASP A 39 -0.49 -3.69 -19.91
C ASP A 39 -1.67 -2.73 -20.16
N GLN A 40 -2.82 -3.24 -20.60
CA GLN A 40 -4.04 -2.44 -20.69
C GLN A 40 -4.55 -2.04 -19.31
N ASP A 41 -4.49 -2.94 -18.32
CA ASP A 41 -4.92 -2.65 -16.96
C ASP A 41 -4.03 -1.59 -16.29
N LYS A 42 -2.70 -1.64 -16.49
CA LYS A 42 -1.78 -0.59 -16.04
C LYS A 42 -2.18 0.80 -16.54
N MET A 43 -2.74 0.90 -17.75
CA MET A 43 -3.19 2.18 -18.32
C MET A 43 -4.38 2.80 -17.59
N ARG A 44 -5.09 2.04 -16.76
CA ARG A 44 -6.18 2.53 -15.89
C ARG A 44 -5.66 3.33 -14.69
N TYR A 45 -4.39 3.13 -14.32
CA TYR A 45 -3.74 3.93 -13.28
C TYR A 45 -3.38 5.31 -13.85
N PRO A 46 -3.55 6.42 -13.10
CA PRO A 46 -3.02 7.72 -13.50
C PRO A 46 -1.51 7.69 -13.77
N LEU A 47 -0.73 6.96 -12.96
CA LEU A 47 0.70 6.78 -13.15
C LEU A 47 1.10 5.75 -14.24
N LYS A 48 0.12 5.15 -14.93
CA LYS A 48 0.30 4.24 -16.08
C LYS A 48 1.21 3.03 -15.82
N ARG A 49 1.28 2.58 -14.57
CA ARG A 49 2.03 1.39 -14.16
C ARG A 49 1.50 0.85 -12.84
N TYR A 50 1.91 -0.37 -12.53
CA TYR A 50 1.78 -0.91 -11.19
C TYR A 50 2.89 -0.36 -10.28
N GLY A 51 2.64 -0.41 -8.97
CA GLY A 51 3.64 -0.10 -7.98
C GLY A 51 4.72 -1.19 -7.92
N LYS A 52 5.88 -0.86 -7.36
CA LYS A 52 6.95 -1.81 -7.10
C LYS A 52 7.00 -2.17 -5.61
N PRO A 53 7.49 -3.37 -5.24
CA PRO A 53 7.62 -3.76 -3.84
C PRO A 53 8.41 -2.75 -2.99
N GLU A 54 9.44 -2.13 -3.57
CA GLU A 54 10.26 -1.13 -2.89
C GLU A 54 9.45 0.13 -2.51
N GLU A 55 8.41 0.47 -3.26
CA GLU A 55 7.56 1.62 -2.97
C GLU A 55 6.67 1.36 -1.75
N VAL A 56 6.18 0.12 -1.58
CA VAL A 56 5.49 -0.33 -0.37
C VAL A 56 6.46 -0.36 0.82
N ALA A 57 7.68 -0.86 0.61
CA ALA A 57 8.71 -0.93 1.63
C ALA A 57 9.12 0.48 2.13
N ASN A 58 9.26 1.44 1.23
CA ASN A 58 9.58 2.83 1.60
C ASN A 58 8.49 3.45 2.48
N VAL A 59 7.22 3.15 2.21
CA VAL A 59 6.10 3.61 3.06
C VAL A 59 6.13 2.91 4.42
N ALA A 60 6.47 1.63 4.47
CA ALA A 60 6.67 0.92 5.74
C ALA A 60 7.81 1.55 6.55
N VAL A 61 8.96 1.84 5.94
CA VAL A 61 10.08 2.54 6.58
C VAL A 61 9.64 3.90 7.13
N PHE A 62 8.90 4.68 6.34
CA PHE A 62 8.35 5.96 6.79
C PHE A 62 7.45 5.79 8.02
N LEU A 63 6.50 4.86 7.99
CA LEU A 63 5.58 4.59 9.11
C LEU A 63 6.28 4.00 10.34
N LEU A 64 7.42 3.34 10.18
CA LEU A 64 8.24 2.84 11.29
C LEU A 64 9.20 3.90 11.84
N SER A 65 9.49 4.96 11.08
CA SER A 65 10.40 6.03 11.49
C SER A 65 9.77 7.03 12.47
N ASP A 66 10.64 7.83 13.08
CA ASP A 66 10.25 8.94 13.98
C ASP A 66 9.53 10.09 13.26
N ALA A 67 9.56 10.13 11.91
CA ALA A 67 8.81 11.12 11.15
C ALA A 67 7.28 10.98 11.33
N THR A 68 6.82 9.85 11.87
CA THR A 68 5.40 9.51 12.01
C THR A 68 4.97 9.23 13.45
N LEU A 69 5.68 9.79 14.45
CA LEU A 69 5.37 9.61 15.88
C LEU A 69 3.93 10.00 16.26
N TRP A 70 3.28 10.87 15.48
CA TRP A 70 1.89 11.29 15.68
C TRP A 70 0.86 10.55 14.79
N ILE A 71 1.25 9.47 14.12
CA ILE A 71 0.38 8.71 13.22
C ILE A 71 0.17 7.28 13.76
N THR A 72 -1.05 6.99 14.18
CA THR A 72 -1.52 5.64 14.57
C THR A 72 -2.98 5.46 14.15
N GLY A 73 -3.39 4.22 13.89
CA GLY A 73 -4.74 3.87 13.44
C GLY A 73 -5.05 4.24 11.99
N SER A 74 -4.06 4.75 11.25
CA SER A 74 -4.23 5.20 9.86
C SER A 74 -4.24 4.02 8.89
N SER A 75 -4.90 4.24 7.74
CA SER A 75 -4.87 3.32 6.59
C SER A 75 -4.39 4.12 5.39
N MET A 76 -3.13 3.92 5.01
CA MET A 76 -2.46 4.69 3.98
C MET A 76 -2.62 4.01 2.62
N LEU A 77 -3.35 4.64 1.72
CA LEU A 77 -3.53 4.18 0.35
C LEU A 77 -2.29 4.54 -0.49
N ILE A 78 -1.74 3.56 -1.21
CA ILE A 78 -0.63 3.73 -2.15
C ILE A 78 -0.92 2.97 -3.46
N ASP A 79 -1.74 3.54 -4.31
CA ASP A 79 -2.32 2.84 -5.47
C ASP A 79 -2.06 3.54 -6.81
N GLY A 80 -1.07 4.44 -6.87
CA GLY A 80 -0.77 5.19 -8.09
C GLY A 80 -1.93 6.04 -8.61
N GLY A 81 -2.91 6.36 -7.76
CA GLY A 81 -4.09 7.15 -8.08
C GLY A 81 -5.26 6.37 -8.68
N TYR A 82 -5.22 5.04 -8.65
CA TYR A 82 -6.26 4.20 -9.26
C TYR A 82 -7.67 4.49 -8.72
N THR A 83 -7.82 4.82 -7.43
CA THR A 83 -9.12 5.14 -6.83
C THR A 83 -9.54 6.61 -6.97
N LEU A 84 -8.80 7.44 -7.72
CA LEU A 84 -9.18 8.84 -7.95
C LEU A 84 -10.34 9.00 -8.96
N GLN A 85 -10.76 7.91 -9.59
CA GLN A 85 -11.73 7.86 -10.68
C GLN A 85 -12.92 6.96 -10.34
#